data_AF-C4XG37-F1
#
_entry.id   AF-C4XG37-F1
#
_cell.length_a   1.000
_cell.length_b   1.000
_cell.length_c   1.000
_cell.angle_alpha   90.00
_cell.angle_beta   90.00
_cell.angle_gamma   90.00
#
_symmetry.space_group_name_H-M   'P 1'
#
loop_
_entity.id
_entity.type
_entity.pdbx_description
1 polymer ?
#
loop_
_entity_poly.entity_id
_entity_poly.type
_entity_poly.pdbx_seq_one_letter_code
_entity_poly.pdbx_strand_id
1 'polypeptide(L)'
;MRIYVKPLSLFVWGNILHGLFIKEINDYKKQIKYLVEYAKKLDNWAIVDIFEFKLKDKNKKDFLSHIKDWLRDNNSYTNRFAIVMLKKYYLKDDSKLSYLDLIMNTANNNDYYVEMVQAWYLSIAYKSFKSKVLKILNNWNYSINVLNKTIQKIKELSKTTKEEKEQLDKLKK
;
A
#
# COMPACT_ATOMS: atom_id res chain seq x y z
N MET A 1 11.26 -6.66 -14.69
CA MET A 1 10.04 -5.82 -14.76
C MET A 1 10.17 -4.93 -16.00
N ARG A 2 9.48 -5.27 -17.10
CA ARG A 2 9.42 -4.37 -18.27
C ARG A 2 8.50 -3.22 -17.89
N ILE A 3 9.06 -2.05 -17.64
CA ILE A 3 8.30 -0.82 -17.51
C ILE A 3 7.84 -0.48 -18.93
N TYR A 4 6.61 -0.87 -19.28
CA TYR A 4 5.97 -0.39 -20.48
C TYR A 4 5.70 1.10 -20.27
N VAL A 5 6.60 1.94 -20.77
CA VAL A 5 6.33 3.36 -20.95
C VAL A 5 5.41 3.46 -22.17
N LYS A 6 4.11 3.20 -21.99
CA LYS A 6 3.12 3.80 -22.90
C LYS A 6 3.40 5.30 -22.91
N PRO A 7 3.20 6.01 -24.04
CA PRO A 7 3.31 7.46 -24.04
C PRO A 7 2.46 7.99 -22.90
N LEU A 8 3.11 8.46 -21.83
CA LEU A 8 2.41 8.96 -20.66
C LEU A 8 1.66 10.17 -21.14
N SER A 9 0.33 10.13 -21.06
CA SER A 9 -0.50 11.28 -21.38
C SER A 9 -0.02 12.48 -20.55
N LEU A 10 -0.14 13.69 -21.09
CA LEU A 10 0.11 14.96 -20.37
C LEU A 10 -0.50 14.97 -18.95
N PHE A 11 -1.60 14.23 -18.79
CA PHE A 11 -2.31 14.01 -17.53
C PHE A 11 -1.44 13.40 -16.42
N VAL A 12 -0.54 12.46 -16.72
CA VAL A 12 0.30 11.83 -15.68
C VAL A 12 1.34 12.80 -15.14
N TRP A 13 2.01 13.55 -16.03
CA TRP A 13 2.98 14.58 -15.61
C TRP A 13 2.31 15.66 -14.76
N GLY A 14 1.12 16.11 -15.16
CA GLY A 14 0.33 17.07 -14.40
C GLY A 14 -0.03 16.55 -13.01
N ASN A 15 -0.42 15.29 -12.87
CA ASN A 15 -0.72 14.67 -11.58
C ASN A 15 0.53 14.55 -10.69
N ILE A 16 1.68 14.14 -11.25
CA ILE A 16 2.95 14.10 -10.50
C ILE A 16 3.29 15.50 -9.98
N LEU A 17 3.23 16.52 -10.84
CA LEU A 17 3.53 17.90 -10.47
C LEU A 17 2.57 18.45 -9.41
N HIS A 18 1.27 18.14 -9.52
CA HIS A 18 0.27 18.49 -8.50
C HIS A 18 0.61 17.86 -7.15
N GLY A 19 0.98 16.58 -7.13
CA GLY A 19 1.46 15.91 -5.91
C GLY A 19 2.71 16.57 -5.31
N LEU A 20 3.66 16.99 -6.15
CA LEU A 20 4.84 17.73 -5.69
C LEU A 20 4.47 19.07 -5.03
N PHE A 21 3.55 19.84 -5.61
CA PHE A 21 3.09 21.08 -4.98
C PHE A 21 2.39 20.84 -3.64
N ILE A 22 1.56 19.80 -3.53
CA ILE A 22 0.92 19.43 -2.27
C ILE A 22 1.97 19.07 -1.20
N LYS A 23 3.01 18.33 -1.58
CA LYS A 23 4.11 17.93 -0.68
C LYS A 23 4.82 19.13 -0.05
N GLU A 24 4.98 20.21 -0.81
CA GLU A 24 5.68 21.43 -0.35
C GLU A 24 4.82 22.35 0.54
N ILE A 25 3.53 22.05 0.73
CA ILE A 25 2.68 22.82 1.64
C ILE A 25 3.10 22.55 3.10
N ASN A 26 3.64 23.57 3.78
CA ASN A 26 4.10 23.47 5.17
C ASN A 26 2.98 23.42 6.21
N ASP A 27 1.84 24.09 5.93
CA ASP A 27 0.67 24.05 6.81
C ASP A 27 -0.09 22.74 6.62
N TYR A 28 -0.17 21.94 7.68
CA TYR A 28 -0.79 20.62 7.60
C TYR A 28 -2.27 20.66 7.26
N LYS A 29 -3.04 21.61 7.82
CA LYS A 29 -4.49 21.70 7.56
C LYS A 29 -4.76 22.01 6.09
N LYS A 30 -3.95 22.90 5.51
CA LYS A 30 -3.99 23.20 4.07
C LYS A 30 -3.54 22.00 3.25
N GLN A 31 -2.42 21.37 3.62
CA GLN A 31 -1.88 20.22 2.91
C GLN A 31 -2.88 19.06 2.84
N ILE A 32 -3.49 18.69 3.97
CA ILE A 32 -4.42 17.55 4.02
C ILE A 32 -5.69 17.83 3.20
N LYS A 33 -6.18 19.08 3.19
CA LYS A 33 -7.32 19.48 2.36
C LYS A 33 -7.04 19.24 0.87
N TYR A 34 -5.89 19.67 0.37
CA TYR A 34 -5.53 19.41 -1.03
C TYR A 34 -5.24 17.93 -1.30
N LEU A 35 -4.65 17.23 -0.33
CA LEU A 35 -4.34 15.81 -0.46
C LEU A 35 -5.61 14.95 -0.55
N VAL A 36 -6.65 15.26 0.21
CA VAL A 36 -7.96 14.58 0.13
C VAL A 36 -8.57 14.72 -1.26
N GLU A 37 -8.52 15.92 -1.85
CA GLU A 37 -9.03 16.16 -3.20
C GLU A 37 -8.16 15.53 -4.28
N TYR A 38 -6.84 15.49 -4.06
CA TYR A 38 -5.89 14.82 -4.94
C TYR A 38 -6.11 13.30 -4.96
N ALA A 39 -6.28 12.67 -3.80
CA ALA A 39 -6.46 11.22 -3.68
C ALA A 39 -7.67 10.69 -4.45
N LYS A 40 -8.75 11.47 -4.57
CA LYS A 40 -9.96 11.13 -5.35
C LYS A 40 -9.74 11.10 -6.86
N LYS A 41 -8.73 11.83 -7.34
CA LYS A 41 -8.43 12.01 -8.78
C LYS A 41 -7.37 11.04 -9.29
N LEU A 42 -6.81 10.20 -8.42
CA LEU A 42 -5.80 9.23 -8.79
C LEU A 42 -6.41 8.13 -9.66
N ASP A 43 -5.73 7.82 -10.74
CA ASP A 43 -6.12 6.82 -11.74
C ASP A 43 -4.93 5.96 -12.22
N ASN A 44 -3.77 6.11 -11.58
CA ASN A 44 -2.53 5.50 -12.03
C ASN A 44 -1.69 5.02 -10.84
N TRP A 45 -1.37 3.72 -10.85
CA TRP A 45 -0.62 3.07 -9.78
C TRP A 45 0.80 3.64 -9.59
N ALA A 46 1.45 4.10 -10.66
CA ALA A 46 2.81 4.63 -10.58
C ALA A 46 2.84 5.95 -9.80
N ILE A 47 1.85 6.82 -10.06
CA ILE A 47 1.69 8.11 -9.37
C ILE A 47 1.42 7.88 -7.87
N VAL A 48 0.52 6.95 -7.57
CA VAL A 48 0.19 6.53 -6.20
C VAL A 48 1.45 6.08 -5.45
N ASP A 49 2.24 5.19 -6.06
CA ASP A 49 3.35 4.53 -5.38
C ASP A 49 4.53 5.47 -5.09
N ILE A 50 4.82 6.41 -6.01
CA ILE A 50 5.90 7.39 -5.83
C ILE A 50 5.55 8.51 -4.86
N PHE A 51 4.26 8.80 -4.65
CA PHE A 51 3.85 9.94 -3.82
C PHE A 51 4.22 9.75 -2.35
N GLU A 52 4.83 10.78 -1.75
CA GLU A 52 5.10 10.86 -0.32
C GLU A 52 5.19 12.31 0.13
N PHE A 53 4.91 12.56 1.41
CA PHE A 53 5.08 13.86 2.05
C PHE A 53 5.63 13.74 3.47
N LYS A 54 6.04 14.86 4.07
CA LYS A 54 6.53 14.90 5.45
C LYS A 54 5.37 14.88 6.43
N LEU A 55 5.07 13.70 6.98
CA LEU A 55 4.07 13.55 8.03
C LEU A 55 4.70 13.68 9.42
N LYS A 56 4.33 14.73 10.17
CA LYS A 56 4.74 14.94 11.57
C LYS A 56 3.96 14.02 12.50
N ASP A 57 4.57 13.54 13.58
CA ASP A 57 3.94 12.59 14.52
C ASP A 57 2.63 13.11 15.11
N LYS A 58 2.58 14.40 15.47
CA LYS A 58 1.36 15.06 15.98
C LYS A 58 0.15 14.99 15.05
N ASN A 59 0.38 14.78 13.75
CA ASN A 59 -0.66 14.74 12.72
C ASN A 59 -1.08 13.30 12.35
N LYS A 60 -0.40 12.26 12.86
CA LYS A 60 -0.68 10.87 12.47
C LYS A 60 -2.10 10.44 12.81
N LYS A 61 -2.64 10.83 13.96
CA LYS A 61 -4.00 10.44 14.35
C LYS A 61 -5.03 10.95 13.36
N ASP A 62 -4.94 12.23 12.98
CA ASP A 62 -5.80 12.88 12.00
C ASP A 62 -5.62 12.31 10.59
N PHE A 63 -4.38 12.08 10.18
CA PHE A 63 -4.10 11.47 8.89
C PHE A 63 -4.66 10.05 8.76
N LEU A 64 -4.66 9.28 9.85
CA LEU A 64 -5.22 7.94 9.88
C LEU A 64 -6.74 7.93 9.64
N SER A 65 -7.50 8.94 10.09
CA SER A 65 -8.93 9.05 9.74
C SER A 65 -9.14 9.15 8.24
N HIS A 66 -8.38 10.02 7.56
CA HIS A 66 -8.47 10.16 6.11
C HIS A 66 -8.10 8.87 5.36
N ILE A 67 -7.09 8.13 5.85
CA ILE A 67 -6.76 6.81 5.31
C ILE A 67 -7.94 5.85 5.43
N LYS A 68 -8.63 5.82 6.57
CA LYS A 68 -9.81 4.95 6.77
C LYS A 68 -10.93 5.30 5.82
N ASP A 69 -11.14 6.59 5.55
CA ASP A 69 -12.12 7.04 4.56
C ASP A 69 -11.72 6.59 3.15
N TRP A 70 -10.45 6.75 2.78
CA TRP A 70 -9.95 6.30 1.47
C TRP A 70 -9.98 4.78 1.27
N LEU A 71 -9.94 3.98 2.33
CA LEU A 71 -10.11 2.51 2.23
C LEU A 71 -11.55 2.09 1.94
N ARG A 72 -12.52 2.99 2.18
CA ARG A 72 -13.95 2.80 1.91
C ARG A 72 -14.39 3.44 0.59
N ASP A 73 -13.49 4.16 -0.08
CA ASP A 73 -13.78 4.80 -1.36
C ASP A 73 -14.00 3.76 -2.47
N ASN A 74 -14.86 4.07 -3.44
CA ASN A 74 -15.17 3.18 -4.56
C ASN A 74 -14.08 3.19 -5.66
N ASN A 75 -13.12 4.12 -5.62
CA ASN A 75 -11.98 4.14 -6.53
C ASN A 75 -10.83 3.25 -6.01
N SER A 76 -10.43 2.25 -6.80
CA SER A 76 -9.35 1.31 -6.47
C SER A 76 -7.99 1.98 -6.31
N TYR A 77 -7.69 3.07 -7.03
CA TYR A 77 -6.47 3.84 -6.86
C TYR A 77 -6.46 4.66 -5.57
N THR A 78 -7.61 5.14 -5.11
CA THR A 78 -7.76 5.79 -3.80
C THR A 78 -7.57 4.78 -2.67
N ASN A 79 -8.13 3.57 -2.80
CA ASN A 79 -7.84 2.47 -1.85
C ASN A 79 -6.35 2.12 -1.86
N ARG A 80 -5.74 2.00 -3.06
CA ARG A 80 -4.31 1.73 -3.19
C ARG A 80 -3.48 2.80 -2.49
N PHE A 81 -3.83 4.07 -2.69
CA PHE A 81 -3.19 5.20 -2.05
C PHE A 81 -3.22 5.06 -0.52
N ALA A 82 -4.38 4.74 0.05
CA ALA A 82 -4.52 4.51 1.48
C ALA A 82 -3.59 3.41 2.01
N ILE A 83 -3.50 2.27 1.32
CA ILE A 83 -2.63 1.14 1.70
C ILE A 83 -1.15 1.54 1.57
N VAL A 84 -0.76 2.30 0.52
CA VAL A 84 0.60 2.83 0.39
C VAL A 84 0.92 3.79 1.54
N MET A 85 -0.01 4.65 1.96
CA MET A 85 0.19 5.54 3.11
C MET A 85 0.35 4.75 4.42
N LEU A 86 -0.47 3.70 4.65
CA LEU A 86 -0.29 2.79 5.79
C LEU A 86 1.10 2.14 5.78
N LYS A 87 1.51 1.61 4.63
CA LYS A 87 2.83 1.01 4.43
C LYS A 87 3.97 1.97 4.74
N LYS A 88 3.89 3.23 4.29
CA LYS A 88 4.97 4.22 4.44
C LYS A 88 5.07 4.78 5.87
N TYR A 89 3.94 5.09 6.51
CA TYR A 89 3.94 5.87 7.75
C TYR A 89 3.63 5.07 9.01
N TYR A 90 2.97 3.93 8.87
CA TYR A 90 2.45 3.15 9.99
C TYR A 90 3.07 1.76 10.12
N LEU A 91 3.69 1.20 9.08
CA LEU A 91 4.40 -0.08 9.19
C LEU A 91 5.82 0.08 9.79
N LYS A 92 5.91 0.60 11.02
CA LYS A 92 7.19 0.82 11.74
C LYS A 92 7.42 -0.14 12.90
N ASP A 93 6.37 -0.74 13.43
CA ASP A 93 6.43 -1.66 14.58
C ASP A 93 5.38 -2.76 14.41
N ASP A 94 5.62 -3.88 15.07
CA ASP A 94 4.87 -5.12 14.93
C ASP A 94 3.44 -5.04 15.48
N SER A 95 3.21 -4.13 16.42
CA SER A 95 1.90 -3.75 16.97
C SER A 95 0.96 -3.21 15.88
N LYS A 96 1.51 -2.86 14.71
CA LYS A 96 0.80 -2.18 13.61
C LYS A 96 0.45 -3.09 12.43
N LEU A 97 0.64 -4.40 12.57
CA LEU A 97 -0.17 -5.38 11.83
C LEU A 97 -1.67 -5.24 12.18
N SER A 98 -2.03 -4.43 13.19
CA SER A 98 -3.41 -4.02 13.51
C SER A 98 -4.22 -3.47 12.35
N TYR A 99 -3.58 -2.97 11.28
CA TYR A 99 -4.30 -2.49 10.10
C TYR A 99 -4.51 -3.58 9.05
N LEU A 100 -4.02 -4.81 9.27
CA LEU A 100 -4.12 -5.90 8.31
C LEU A 100 -5.58 -6.15 7.92
N ASP A 101 -6.46 -6.35 8.89
CA ASP A 101 -7.86 -6.64 8.62
C ASP A 101 -8.54 -5.48 7.88
N LEU A 102 -8.20 -4.24 8.24
CA LEU A 102 -8.70 -3.06 7.54
C LEU A 102 -8.20 -3.01 6.08
N ILE A 103 -6.94 -3.36 5.83
CA ILE A 103 -6.33 -3.40 4.49
C ILE A 103 -6.97 -4.51 3.65
N MET A 104 -7.18 -5.70 4.22
CA MET A 104 -7.73 -6.86 3.50
C MET A 104 -9.24 -6.73 3.22
N ASN A 105 -9.95 -5.96 4.03
CA ASN A 105 -11.39 -5.67 3.87
C ASN A 105 -11.69 -4.28 3.29
N THR A 106 -10.76 -3.69 2.54
CA THR A 106 -11.01 -2.44 1.78
C THR A 106 -12.11 -2.64 0.72
N ALA A 107 -12.81 -1.57 0.34
CA ALA A 107 -13.99 -1.65 -0.54
C ALA A 107 -13.76 -2.41 -1.86
N ASN A 108 -12.62 -2.19 -2.53
CA ASN A 108 -12.27 -2.87 -3.79
C ASN A 108 -11.28 -4.02 -3.59
N ASN A 109 -11.45 -4.86 -2.57
CA ASN A 109 -10.48 -5.93 -2.22
C ASN A 109 -10.28 -7.03 -3.28
N ASN A 110 -11.12 -7.09 -4.32
CA ASN A 110 -10.97 -8.00 -5.47
C ASN A 110 -10.38 -7.30 -6.71
N ASP A 111 -10.10 -6.00 -6.66
CA ASP A 111 -9.45 -5.27 -7.75
C ASP A 111 -7.96 -5.64 -7.84
N TYR A 112 -7.48 -5.89 -9.06
CA TYR A 112 -6.10 -6.30 -9.32
C TYR A 112 -5.05 -5.35 -8.71
N TYR A 113 -5.24 -4.03 -8.82
CA TYR A 113 -4.29 -3.05 -8.28
C TYR A 113 -4.34 -2.97 -6.76
N VAL A 114 -5.50 -3.23 -6.16
CA VAL A 114 -5.66 -3.32 -4.70
C VAL A 114 -4.98 -4.60 -4.18
N GLU A 115 -5.27 -5.76 -4.77
CA GLU A 115 -4.63 -7.03 -4.40
C GLU A 115 -3.09 -6.95 -4.48
N MET A 116 -2.58 -6.27 -5.50
CA MET A 116 -1.14 -6.07 -5.68
C MET A 116 -0.50 -5.23 -4.56
N VAL A 117 -1.17 -4.20 -4.05
CA VAL A 117 -0.63 -3.40 -2.94
C VAL A 117 -0.82 -4.09 -1.58
N GLN A 118 -1.91 -4.84 -1.39
CA GLN A 118 -2.11 -5.69 -0.21
C GLN A 118 -0.98 -6.72 -0.08
N ALA A 119 -0.67 -7.40 -1.18
CA ALA A 119 0.45 -8.35 -1.23
C ALA A 119 1.81 -7.67 -1.00
N TRP A 120 2.00 -6.46 -1.50
CA TRP A 120 3.22 -5.69 -1.27
C TRP A 120 3.35 -5.22 0.18
N TYR A 121 2.25 -4.82 0.82
CA TYR A 121 2.23 -4.47 2.24
C TYR A 121 2.74 -5.63 3.08
N LEU A 122 2.21 -6.84 2.86
CA LEU A 122 2.65 -8.05 3.58
C LEU A 122 4.11 -8.41 3.30
N SER A 123 4.58 -8.28 2.06
CA SER A 123 5.98 -8.59 1.75
C SER A 123 6.96 -7.59 2.37
N ILE A 124 6.57 -6.32 2.52
CA ILE A 124 7.35 -5.35 3.30
C ILE A 124 7.28 -5.68 4.79
N ALA A 125 6.11 -6.03 5.33
CA ALA A 125 5.97 -6.44 6.72
C ALA A 125 6.84 -7.67 7.05
N TYR A 126 6.96 -8.62 6.12
CA TYR A 126 7.79 -9.81 6.28
C TYR A 126 9.27 -9.49 6.52
N LYS A 127 9.79 -8.40 5.94
CA LYS A 127 11.19 -7.97 6.14
C LYS A 127 11.50 -7.67 7.59
N SER A 128 10.53 -7.15 8.34
CA SER A 128 10.69 -6.71 9.73
C SER A 128 10.07 -7.69 10.74
N PHE A 129 9.01 -8.40 10.35
CA PHE A 129 8.15 -9.18 11.26
C PHE A 129 7.88 -10.58 10.71
N LYS A 130 8.93 -11.25 10.25
CA LYS A 130 8.88 -12.56 9.58
C LYS A 130 7.97 -13.58 10.26
N SER A 131 8.18 -13.87 11.55
CA SER A 131 7.42 -14.86 12.30
C SER A 131 5.92 -14.54 12.36
N LYS A 132 5.56 -13.27 12.58
CA LYS A 132 4.17 -12.80 12.62
C LYS A 132 3.50 -12.92 11.25
N VAL A 133 4.19 -12.52 10.19
CA VAL A 133 3.65 -12.65 8.82
C VAL A 133 3.47 -14.12 8.45
N LEU A 134 4.43 -15.01 8.76
CA LEU A 134 4.25 -16.45 8.53
C LEU A 134 3.03 -17.01 9.27
N LYS A 135 2.79 -16.59 10.52
CA LYS A 135 1.60 -16.99 11.27
C LYS A 135 0.30 -16.54 10.58
N ILE A 136 0.28 -15.33 10.03
CA ILE A 136 -0.85 -14.81 9.25
C ILE A 136 -1.07 -15.66 7.99
N LEU A 137 -0.01 -15.94 7.22
CA LEU A 137 -0.12 -16.71 5.97
C LEU A 137 -0.56 -18.16 6.21
N ASN A 138 -0.15 -18.79 7.31
CA ASN A 138 -0.61 -20.13 7.68
C ASN A 138 -2.11 -20.17 8.03
N ASN A 139 -2.65 -19.09 8.60
CA ASN A 139 -4.05 -18.97 8.98
C ASN A 139 -4.83 -18.08 7.99
N TRP A 140 -4.45 -18.11 6.72
CA TRP A 140 -4.99 -17.19 5.72
C TRP A 140 -6.48 -17.43 5.43
N ASN A 141 -7.28 -16.38 5.64
CA ASN A 141 -8.73 -16.36 5.48
C ASN A 141 -9.22 -15.27 4.50
N TYR A 142 -8.33 -14.69 3.70
CA TYR A 142 -8.64 -13.65 2.70
C TYR A 142 -8.48 -14.18 1.25
N SER A 143 -8.51 -13.29 0.26
CA SER A 143 -8.34 -13.63 -1.17
C SER A 143 -7.09 -14.50 -1.42
N ILE A 144 -7.26 -15.59 -2.17
CA ILE A 144 -6.17 -16.48 -2.57
C ILE A 144 -5.17 -15.78 -3.51
N ASN A 145 -5.64 -14.84 -4.34
CA ASN A 145 -4.78 -14.07 -5.22
C ASN A 145 -3.77 -13.24 -4.40
N VAL A 146 -4.24 -12.64 -3.30
CA VAL A 146 -3.40 -11.86 -2.39
C VAL A 146 -2.37 -12.75 -1.70
N LEU A 147 -2.76 -13.96 -1.25
CA LEU A 147 -1.83 -14.93 -0.67
C LEU A 147 -0.72 -15.31 -1.66
N ASN A 148 -1.11 -15.75 -2.87
CA ASN A 148 -0.18 -16.20 -3.89
C ASN A 148 0.77 -15.07 -4.34
N LYS A 149 0.24 -13.85 -4.52
CA LYS A 149 1.06 -12.66 -4.83
C LYS A 149 1.97 -12.28 -3.65
N THR A 150 1.53 -12.44 -2.41
CA THR A 150 2.35 -12.18 -1.22
C THR A 150 3.54 -13.12 -1.19
N ILE A 151 3.29 -14.42 -1.35
CA ILE A 151 4.32 -15.46 -1.43
C ILE A 151 5.31 -15.12 -2.54
N GLN A 152 4.82 -14.84 -3.76
CA GLN A 152 5.69 -14.44 -4.86
C GLN A 152 6.60 -13.25 -4.48
N LYS A 153 6.01 -12.17 -3.95
CA LYS A 153 6.75 -10.96 -3.56
C LYS A 153 7.77 -11.20 -2.45
N ILE A 154 7.47 -12.10 -1.50
CA ILE A 154 8.42 -12.48 -0.45
C ILE A 154 9.59 -13.27 -1.06
N LYS A 155 9.32 -14.19 -1.98
CA LYS A 155 10.37 -14.97 -2.66
C LYS A 155 11.30 -14.10 -3.53
N GLU A 156 10.81 -12.98 -4.04
CA GLU A 156 11.57 -11.98 -4.80
C GLU A 156 12.46 -11.08 -3.91
N LEU A 157 12.30 -11.13 -2.57
CA LEU A 157 13.19 -10.39 -1.68
C LEU A 157 14.59 -11.02 -1.65
N SER A 158 15.62 -10.19 -1.71
CA SER A 158 17.02 -10.63 -1.70
C SER A 158 17.44 -11.41 -0.45
N LYS A 159 16.75 -11.19 0.68
CA LYS A 159 17.07 -11.81 1.97
C LYS A 159 16.28 -13.10 2.28
N THR A 160 15.43 -13.56 1.37
CA THR A 160 14.63 -14.78 1.59
C THR A 160 15.46 -16.01 1.25
N THR A 161 15.69 -16.87 2.24
CA THR A 161 16.54 -18.08 2.08
C THR A 161 15.85 -19.14 1.23
N LYS A 162 16.60 -20.19 0.84
CA LYS A 162 16.03 -21.30 0.06
C LYS A 162 14.97 -22.04 0.87
N GLU A 163 15.24 -22.32 2.14
CA GLU A 163 14.35 -23.01 3.07
C GLU A 163 13.06 -22.22 3.28
N GLU A 164 13.15 -20.89 3.38
CA GLU A 164 11.99 -20.02 3.48
C GLU A 164 11.13 -20.04 2.21
N LYS A 165 11.76 -20.08 1.03
CA LYS A 165 11.03 -20.20 -0.25
C LYS A 165 10.27 -21.53 -0.32
N GLU A 166 10.91 -22.63 0.12
CA GLU A 166 10.29 -23.95 0.18
C GLU A 166 9.12 -24.00 1.17
N GLN A 167 9.28 -23.38 2.35
CA GLN A 167 8.18 -23.24 3.33
C GLN A 167 7.01 -22.44 2.74
N LEU A 168 7.28 -21.34 2.04
CA LEU A 168 6.25 -20.50 1.43
C LEU A 168 5.53 -21.20 0.27
N ASP A 169 6.22 -22.05 -0.51
CA ASP A 169 5.58 -22.79 -1.60
C ASP A 169 4.53 -23.79 -1.08
N LYS A 170 4.70 -24.32 0.14
CA LYS A 170 3.69 -25.18 0.80
C LYS A 170 2.41 -24.43 1.18
N LEU A 171 2.44 -23.09 1.21
CA LEU A 171 1.28 -22.25 1.56
C LEU A 171 0.49 -21.77 0.34
N LYS A 172 1.00 -21.97 -0.88
CA LYS A 172 0.26 -21.62 -2.09
C LYS A 172 -0.99 -22.51 -2.21
N LYS A 173 -2.08 -21.92 -2.70
CA LYS A 173 -3.30 -22.66 -3.08
C LYS A 173 -3.65 -22.35 -4.53
#